data_AF-A0A6A5GMC3-F1
#
_entry.id   AF-A0A6A5GMC3-F1
#
_cell.length_a   1.000
_cell.length_b   1.000
_cell.length_c   1.000
_cell.angle_alpha   90.00
_cell.angle_beta   90.00
_cell.angle_gamma   90.00
#
_symmetry.space_group_name_H-M   'P 1'
#
loop_
_entity.id
_entity.type
_entity.pdbx_description
1 polymer ?
#
loop_
_entity_poly.entity_id
_entity_poly.type
_entity_poly.pdbx_seq_one_letter_code
_entity_poly.pdbx_strand_id
1 'polypeptide(L)'
;MISYWFTILFPLSVFGQWGTPPPVVTNEQCQAEFDKIVGCFRPPVQFSQIDDIPFLDQAKDQEFVREITHVLDCSGFLNCNSSRILQSYLFNQRWITDHYYEKLSHCLTPEGFYKIQSVCNKVSDRDCNGLISNLKCLSTNLKQQPNCEPKDVQPFRRWIFAYRAKCLMEHQFVLEIKNYEINAG
;
A
#
# COMPACT_ATOMS: atom_id res chain seq x y z
N MET A 1 -11.50 -62.51 3.89
CA MET A 1 -10.20 -61.89 3.54
C MET A 1 -10.44 -60.95 2.37
N ILE A 2 -10.62 -59.66 2.65
CA ILE A 2 -10.90 -58.65 1.63
C ILE A 2 -9.61 -57.83 1.48
N SER A 3 -9.00 -57.96 0.31
CA SER A 3 -7.75 -57.32 -0.08
C SER A 3 -8.04 -55.85 -0.42
N TYR A 4 -7.57 -54.93 0.42
CA TYR A 4 -7.63 -53.49 0.13
C TYR A 4 -6.44 -53.12 -0.76
N TRP A 5 -6.70 -53.02 -2.06
CA TRP A 5 -5.80 -52.38 -3.01
C TRP A 5 -5.78 -50.87 -2.71
N PHE A 6 -4.67 -50.39 -2.15
CA PHE A 6 -4.33 -48.98 -2.07
C PHE A 6 -4.25 -48.39 -3.49
N THR A 7 -5.32 -47.77 -3.95
CA THR A 7 -5.27 -46.88 -5.11
C THR A 7 -4.65 -45.58 -4.63
N ILE A 8 -3.32 -45.48 -4.79
CA ILE A 8 -2.60 -44.24 -4.64
C ILE A 8 -3.02 -43.33 -5.80
N LEU A 9 -4.05 -42.51 -5.59
CA LEU A 9 -4.33 -41.35 -6.42
C LEU A 9 -3.33 -40.25 -6.02
N PHE A 10 -2.14 -40.30 -6.60
CA PHE A 10 -1.30 -39.12 -6.71
C PHE A 10 -1.96 -38.18 -7.73
N PRO A 11 -2.42 -36.97 -7.35
CA PRO A 11 -2.60 -35.92 -8.33
C PRO A 11 -1.18 -35.45 -8.73
N LEU A 12 -0.66 -36.06 -9.80
CA LEU A 12 0.40 -35.49 -10.63
C LEU A 12 -0.18 -34.24 -11.30
N SER A 13 -0.22 -33.12 -10.59
CA SER A 13 -0.43 -31.78 -11.17
C SER A 13 -0.22 -30.70 -10.11
N VAL A 14 0.97 -30.70 -9.50
CA VAL A 14 1.52 -29.48 -8.88
C VAL A 14 2.38 -28.76 -9.91
N PHE A 15 1.76 -28.39 -11.04
CA PHE A 15 2.21 -27.27 -11.87
C PHE A 15 1.21 -26.14 -11.65
N GLY A 16 1.15 -25.66 -10.41
CA GLY A 16 0.36 -24.51 -10.03
C GLY A 16 0.97 -23.25 -10.63
N GLN A 17 0.24 -22.65 -11.57
CA GLN A 17 0.25 -21.22 -11.91
C GLN A 17 1.62 -20.58 -12.15
N TRP A 18 2.25 -20.94 -13.27
CA TRP A 18 2.76 -19.84 -14.10
C TRP A 18 1.52 -19.08 -14.55
N GLY A 19 1.24 -17.95 -13.89
CA GLY A 19 0.12 -17.09 -14.23
C GLY A 19 0.08 -16.91 -15.75
N THR A 20 -1.12 -16.94 -16.33
CA THR A 20 -1.34 -16.47 -17.70
C THR A 20 -0.42 -15.28 -17.93
N PRO A 21 0.46 -15.31 -18.96
CA PRO A 21 1.35 -14.19 -19.22
C PRO A 21 0.48 -12.92 -19.20
N PRO A 22 0.92 -11.86 -18.50
CA PRO A 22 0.12 -10.66 -18.42
C PRO A 22 -0.28 -10.27 -19.85
N PRO A 23 -1.56 -9.92 -20.08
CA PRO A 23 -2.02 -9.59 -21.42
C PRO A 23 -1.05 -8.58 -22.02
N VAL A 24 -0.67 -8.78 -23.29
CA VAL A 24 0.17 -7.80 -23.99
C VAL A 24 -0.66 -6.54 -24.10
N VAL A 25 -0.32 -5.54 -23.29
CA VAL A 25 -0.97 -4.23 -23.25
C VAL A 25 -0.14 -3.24 -24.07
N THR A 26 -0.82 -2.37 -24.83
CA THR A 26 -0.16 -1.29 -25.58
C THR A 26 -0.01 -0.04 -24.73
N ASN A 27 0.87 0.87 -25.14
CA ASN A 27 1.03 2.17 -24.48
C ASN A 27 -0.30 2.94 -24.46
N GLU A 28 -1.08 2.91 -25.55
CA GLU A 28 -2.39 3.58 -25.62
C GLU A 28 -3.39 2.98 -24.63
N GLN A 29 -3.41 1.65 -24.48
CA GLN A 29 -4.26 1.01 -23.48
C GLN A 29 -3.85 1.43 -22.06
N CYS A 30 -2.55 1.47 -21.79
CA CYS A 30 -2.02 1.90 -20.50
C CYS A 30 -2.35 3.37 -20.19
N GLN A 31 -2.27 4.27 -21.17
CA GLN A 31 -2.71 5.66 -21.03
C GLN A 31 -4.21 5.75 -20.73
N ALA A 32 -5.05 5.03 -21.50
CA ALA A 32 -6.50 5.06 -21.30
C ALA A 32 -6.92 4.52 -19.92
N GLU A 33 -6.24 3.49 -19.43
CA GLU A 33 -6.46 2.98 -18.07
C GLU A 33 -6.01 3.98 -16.99
N PHE A 34 -4.89 4.69 -17.19
CA PHE A 34 -4.44 5.76 -16.30
C PHE A 34 -5.44 6.93 -16.27
N ASP A 35 -5.84 7.44 -17.44
CA ASP A 35 -6.82 8.52 -17.57
C ASP A 35 -8.16 8.15 -16.93
N LYS A 36 -8.56 6.88 -17.02
CA LYS A 36 -9.75 6.37 -16.35
C LYS A 36 -9.65 6.46 -14.83
N ILE A 37 -8.52 6.05 -14.23
CA ILE A 37 -8.32 6.19 -12.78
C ILE A 37 -8.35 7.67 -12.39
N VAL A 38 -7.60 8.52 -13.10
CA VAL A 38 -7.52 9.96 -12.79
C VAL A 38 -8.89 10.64 -12.95
N GLY A 39 -9.66 10.27 -13.96
CA GLY A 39 -11.01 10.79 -14.21
C GLY A 39 -12.04 10.38 -13.15
N CYS A 40 -11.76 9.40 -12.31
CA CYS A 40 -12.63 9.01 -11.20
C CYS A 40 -12.44 9.90 -9.96
N PHE A 41 -11.39 10.74 -9.88
CA PHE A 41 -11.22 11.65 -8.76
C PHE A 41 -12.23 12.80 -8.81
N ARG A 42 -12.96 13.00 -7.72
CA ARG A 42 -13.93 14.08 -7.56
C ARG A 42 -13.28 15.30 -6.90
N PRO A 43 -13.55 16.53 -7.39
CA PRO A 43 -13.17 17.75 -6.69
C PRO A 43 -13.74 17.79 -5.26
N PRO A 44 -13.02 18.36 -4.27
CA PRO A 44 -11.74 19.07 -4.40
C PRO A 44 -10.49 18.17 -4.31
N VAL A 45 -10.67 16.87 -4.15
CA VAL A 45 -9.56 15.93 -3.90
C VAL A 45 -8.79 15.70 -5.19
N GLN A 46 -7.48 15.97 -5.16
CA GLN A 46 -6.58 15.79 -6.30
C GLN A 46 -5.63 14.63 -6.07
N PHE A 47 -5.19 14.01 -7.17
CA PHE A 47 -4.26 12.88 -7.14
C PHE A 47 -2.98 13.19 -6.35
N SER A 48 -2.42 14.39 -6.55
CA SER A 48 -1.21 14.87 -5.87
C SER A 48 -1.33 14.96 -4.35
N GLN A 49 -2.54 15.08 -3.81
CA GLN A 49 -2.76 15.20 -2.36
C GLN A 49 -2.77 13.83 -1.67
N ILE A 50 -2.91 12.72 -2.41
CA ILE A 50 -2.96 11.37 -1.81
C ILE A 50 -1.63 11.03 -1.13
N ASP A 51 -0.54 11.59 -1.63
CA ASP A 51 0.80 11.34 -1.11
C ASP A 51 0.98 11.96 0.29
N ASP A 52 0.22 13.01 0.60
CA ASP A 52 0.23 13.74 1.88
C ASP A 52 -0.48 12.99 3.03
N ILE A 53 -1.14 11.85 2.74
CA ILE A 53 -1.82 11.04 3.76
C ILE A 53 -0.81 10.35 4.69
N PRO A 54 -1.02 10.38 6.02
CA PRO A 54 -2.14 11.02 6.73
C PRO A 54 -1.92 12.53 6.93
N PHE A 55 -3.00 13.31 6.81
CA PHE A 55 -3.03 14.78 6.96
C PHE A 55 -3.04 15.26 8.41
N LEU A 56 -3.04 14.33 9.37
CA LEU A 56 -3.11 14.59 10.81
C LEU A 56 -4.45 15.23 11.25
N ASP A 57 -5.46 15.11 10.40
CA ASP A 57 -6.85 15.51 10.64
C ASP A 57 -7.73 14.32 10.26
N GLN A 58 -8.35 13.70 11.26
CA GLN A 58 -9.15 12.50 11.06
C GLN A 58 -10.32 12.71 10.11
N ALA A 59 -10.97 13.88 10.13
CA ALA A 59 -12.11 14.12 9.25
C ALA A 59 -11.66 14.18 7.78
N LYS A 60 -10.53 14.85 7.53
CA LYS A 60 -9.92 14.90 6.20
C LYS A 60 -9.41 13.54 5.75
N ASP A 61 -8.69 12.82 6.61
CA ASP A 61 -8.20 11.48 6.31
C ASP A 61 -9.35 10.53 5.95
N GLN A 62 -10.48 10.61 6.66
CA GLN A 62 -11.67 9.82 6.36
C GLN A 62 -12.42 10.29 5.11
N GLU A 63 -12.34 11.57 4.73
CA GLU A 63 -12.80 12.05 3.43
C GLU A 63 -11.94 11.46 2.29
N PHE A 64 -10.62 11.48 2.43
CA PHE A 64 -9.70 10.87 1.47
C PHE A 64 -9.87 9.35 1.36
N VAL A 65 -10.07 8.63 2.46
CA VAL A 65 -10.38 7.19 2.43
C VAL A 65 -11.65 6.89 1.62
N ARG A 66 -12.69 7.71 1.79
CA ARG A 66 -13.93 7.59 1.02
C ARG A 66 -13.70 7.88 -0.46
N GLU A 67 -12.86 8.86 -0.77
CA GLU A 67 -12.52 9.17 -2.16
C GLU A 67 -11.68 8.09 -2.82
N ILE A 68 -10.66 7.56 -2.13
CA ILE A 68 -9.90 6.39 -2.58
C ILE A 68 -10.84 5.22 -2.87
N THR A 69 -11.79 4.95 -1.97
CA THR A 69 -12.78 3.88 -2.18
C THR A 69 -13.61 4.13 -3.43
N HIS A 70 -14.07 5.37 -3.64
CA HIS A 70 -14.79 5.76 -4.86
C HIS A 70 -13.97 5.53 -6.13
N VAL A 71 -12.71 5.95 -6.15
CA VAL A 71 -11.81 5.79 -7.31
C VAL A 71 -11.57 4.31 -7.63
N LEU A 72 -11.40 3.48 -6.61
CA LEU A 72 -11.22 2.03 -6.77
C LEU A 72 -12.48 1.36 -7.34
N ASP A 73 -13.67 1.74 -6.85
CA ASP A 73 -14.95 1.23 -7.36
C ASP A 73 -15.23 1.71 -8.79
N CYS A 74 -14.91 2.97 -9.09
CA CYS A 74 -15.13 3.60 -10.41
C CYS A 74 -14.17 3.08 -11.49
N SER A 75 -12.90 2.89 -11.15
CA SER A 75 -11.87 2.47 -12.12
C SER A 75 -12.03 1.01 -12.56
N GLY A 76 -12.64 0.15 -11.73
CA GLY A 76 -12.92 -1.25 -12.07
C GLY A 76 -11.65 -2.08 -12.31
N PHE A 77 -11.76 -3.15 -13.10
CA PHE A 77 -10.60 -4.01 -13.41
C PHE A 77 -9.69 -3.39 -14.48
N LEU A 78 -8.38 -3.44 -14.26
CA LEU A 78 -7.33 -2.83 -15.10
C LEU A 78 -6.26 -3.87 -15.43
N ASN A 79 -5.71 -3.80 -16.64
CA ASN A 79 -4.76 -4.79 -17.16
C ASN A 79 -3.32 -4.30 -17.14
N CYS A 80 -3.12 -2.99 -17.35
CA CYS A 80 -1.79 -2.40 -17.40
C CYS A 80 -1.14 -2.42 -16.01
N ASN A 81 0.15 -2.77 -15.97
CA ASN A 81 0.88 -2.85 -14.70
C ASN A 81 0.93 -1.50 -13.97
N SER A 82 1.14 -0.39 -14.69
CA SER A 82 1.10 0.98 -14.11
C SER A 82 -0.20 1.22 -13.35
N SER A 83 -1.33 0.93 -13.99
CA SER A 83 -2.68 1.10 -13.45
C SER A 83 -2.99 0.16 -12.29
N ARG A 84 -2.52 -1.09 -12.36
CA ARG A 84 -2.65 -2.06 -11.25
C ARG A 84 -1.80 -1.67 -10.04
N ILE A 85 -0.60 -1.16 -10.26
CA ILE A 85 0.26 -0.63 -9.19
C ILE A 85 -0.40 0.60 -8.57
N LEU A 86 -0.96 1.49 -9.39
CA LEU A 86 -1.69 2.65 -8.89
C LEU A 86 -2.89 2.26 -8.02
N GLN A 87 -3.72 1.30 -8.46
CA GLN A 87 -4.79 0.77 -7.62
C GLN A 87 -4.26 0.16 -6.31
N SER A 88 -3.16 -0.61 -6.38
CA SER A 88 -2.54 -1.22 -5.20
C SER A 88 -2.01 -0.16 -4.23
N TYR A 89 -1.45 0.92 -4.75
CA TYR A 89 -1.00 2.08 -4.00
C TYR A 89 -2.17 2.75 -3.27
N LEU A 90 -3.27 3.01 -3.96
CA LEU A 90 -4.49 3.59 -3.38
C LEU A 90 -5.10 2.67 -2.29
N PHE A 91 -5.23 1.38 -2.56
CA PHE A 91 -5.68 0.40 -1.56
C PHE A 91 -4.80 0.42 -0.30
N ASN A 92 -3.47 0.46 -0.49
CA ASN A 92 -2.53 0.50 0.62
C ASN A 92 -2.61 1.82 1.41
N GLN A 93 -2.82 2.95 0.75
CA GLN A 93 -3.02 4.25 1.40
C GLN A 93 -4.28 4.27 2.27
N ARG A 94 -5.39 3.74 1.75
CA ARG A 94 -6.59 3.51 2.56
C ARG A 94 -6.28 2.63 3.77
N TRP A 95 -5.61 1.50 3.56
CA TRP A 95 -5.28 0.57 4.64
C TRP A 95 -4.38 1.21 5.70
N ILE A 96 -3.34 1.98 5.32
CA ILE A 96 -2.46 2.71 6.23
C ILE A 96 -3.27 3.63 7.14
N THR A 97 -4.22 4.35 6.55
CA THR A 97 -5.07 5.32 7.26
C THR A 97 -6.03 4.63 8.21
N ASP A 98 -6.81 3.66 7.71
CA ASP A 98 -7.78 2.90 8.50
C ASP A 98 -7.09 2.18 9.66
N HIS A 99 -5.97 1.50 9.39
CA HIS A 99 -5.21 0.78 10.41
C HIS A 99 -4.59 1.71 11.46
N TYR A 100 -4.13 2.90 11.07
CA TYR A 100 -3.66 3.91 12.02
C TYR A 100 -4.77 4.32 12.98
N TYR A 101 -5.92 4.75 12.46
CA TYR A 101 -7.03 5.20 13.29
C TYR A 101 -7.62 4.08 14.14
N GLU A 102 -7.75 2.87 13.61
CA GLU A 102 -8.32 1.72 14.34
C GLU A 102 -7.38 1.17 15.42
N LYS A 103 -6.06 1.13 15.17
CA LYS A 103 -5.11 0.38 16.02
C LYS A 103 -4.08 1.23 16.74
N LEU A 104 -3.77 2.44 16.27
CA LEU A 104 -2.60 3.19 16.75
C LEU A 104 -2.95 4.59 17.27
N SER A 105 -3.98 5.24 16.75
CA SER A 105 -4.34 6.64 17.09
C SER A 105 -4.56 6.88 18.59
N HIS A 106 -5.00 5.85 19.31
CA HIS A 106 -5.21 5.92 20.76
C HIS A 106 -3.91 6.10 21.55
N CYS A 107 -2.76 5.72 21.00
CA CYS A 107 -1.47 5.71 21.70
C CYS A 107 -0.35 6.48 21.00
N LEU A 108 -0.40 6.54 19.66
CA LEU A 108 0.62 7.14 18.81
C LEU A 108 0.03 8.35 18.10
N THR A 109 0.33 9.56 18.60
CA THR A 109 -0.01 10.79 17.86
C THR A 109 0.96 10.97 16.69
N PRO A 110 0.58 11.77 15.68
CA PRO A 110 1.48 12.13 14.60
C PRO A 110 2.79 12.76 15.05
N GLU A 111 2.73 13.70 16.00
CA GLU A 111 3.92 14.33 16.56
C GLU A 111 4.78 13.32 17.32
N GLY A 112 4.14 12.35 18.00
CA GLY A 112 4.81 11.22 18.62
C GLY A 112 5.58 10.39 17.60
N PHE A 113 4.97 10.10 16.45
CA PHE A 113 5.64 9.38 15.37
C PHE A 113 6.82 10.16 14.78
N TYR A 114 6.66 11.45 14.50
CA TYR A 114 7.76 12.29 14.01
C TYR A 114 8.94 12.34 15.00
N LYS A 115 8.66 12.43 16.30
CA LYS A 115 9.69 12.37 17.34
C LYS A 115 10.42 11.02 17.30
N ILE A 116 9.70 9.91 17.24
CA ILE A 116 10.28 8.56 17.12
C ILE A 116 11.19 8.47 15.88
N GLN A 117 10.73 8.97 14.72
CA GLN A 117 11.53 8.97 13.49
C GLN A 117 12.81 9.82 13.63
N SER A 118 12.71 11.00 14.25
CA SER A 118 13.87 11.89 14.45
C SER A 118 14.96 11.25 15.33
N VAL A 119 14.57 10.47 16.33
CA VAL A 119 15.50 9.76 17.23
C VAL A 119 16.14 8.55 16.53
N CYS A 120 15.39 7.85 15.69
CA CYS A 120 15.86 6.65 15.02
C CYS A 120 16.62 6.90 13.71
N ASN A 121 17.17 8.12 13.54
CA ASN A 121 17.69 8.71 12.31
C ASN A 121 16.64 8.84 11.21
N LYS A 122 16.57 10.04 10.62
CA LYS A 122 15.70 10.34 9.47
C LYS A 122 16.01 9.37 8.34
N VAL A 123 15.02 8.54 8.01
CA VAL A 123 14.99 7.81 6.75
C VAL A 123 14.71 8.85 5.67
N SER A 124 15.58 8.93 4.66
CA SER A 124 15.28 9.68 3.46
C SER A 124 14.05 9.06 2.80
N ASP A 125 13.10 9.86 2.31
CA ASP A 125 11.91 9.35 1.61
C ASP A 125 12.26 8.49 0.39
N ARG A 126 13.49 8.64 -0.14
CA ARG A 126 14.04 7.82 -1.24
C ARG A 126 14.62 6.47 -0.80
N ASP A 127 14.75 6.20 0.50
CA ASP A 127 15.20 4.91 1.02
C ASP A 127 14.02 4.18 1.66
N CYS A 128 13.26 3.45 0.82
CA CYS A 128 12.16 2.63 1.31
C CYS A 128 12.58 1.57 2.33
N ASN A 129 13.87 1.20 2.38
CA ASN A 129 14.38 0.21 3.33
C ASN A 129 14.79 0.84 4.66
N GLY A 130 15.02 2.15 4.74
CA GLY A 130 15.44 2.80 5.98
C GLY A 130 14.42 2.62 7.11
N LEU A 131 13.12 2.55 6.81
CA LEU A 131 12.07 2.25 7.78
C LEU A 131 12.22 0.85 8.40
N ILE A 132 12.68 -0.12 7.61
CA ILE A 132 12.87 -1.51 8.06
C ILE A 132 14.21 -1.68 8.77
N SER A 133 15.26 -1.07 8.24
CA SER A 133 16.59 -1.03 8.87
C SER A 133 16.50 -0.48 10.29
N ASN A 134 15.62 0.50 10.52
CA ASN A 134 15.39 1.11 11.84
C ASN A 134 14.20 0.53 12.61
N LEU A 135 13.54 -0.53 12.14
CA LEU A 135 12.31 -1.05 12.75
C LEU A 135 12.47 -1.40 14.24
N LYS A 136 13.66 -1.90 14.62
CA LYS A 136 13.99 -2.19 16.02
C LYS A 136 14.00 -0.91 16.86
N CYS A 137 14.63 0.16 16.37
CA CYS A 137 14.65 1.45 17.05
C CYS A 137 13.23 2.04 17.13
N LEU A 138 12.50 2.07 16.01
CA LEU A 138 11.14 2.61 15.94
C LEU A 138 10.20 1.88 16.93
N SER A 139 10.23 0.54 16.92
CA SER A 139 9.42 -0.28 17.83
C SER A 139 9.79 -0.08 19.31
N THR A 140 11.06 0.23 19.61
CA THR A 140 11.53 0.45 20.98
C THR A 140 11.07 1.81 21.50
N ASN A 141 11.19 2.85 20.68
CA ASN A 141 10.74 4.21 21.04
C ASN A 141 9.21 4.32 21.07
N LEU A 142 8.48 3.50 20.32
CA LEU A 142 7.01 3.40 20.45
C LEU A 142 6.61 3.00 21.88
N LYS A 143 7.30 2.03 22.48
CA LYS A 143 7.02 1.58 23.86
C LYS A 143 7.29 2.64 24.92
N GLN A 144 8.02 3.70 24.57
CA GLN A 144 8.30 4.82 25.46
C GLN A 144 7.22 5.91 25.38
N GLN A 145 6.25 5.78 24.47
CA GLN A 145 5.11 6.69 24.40
C GLN A 145 4.17 6.45 25.60
N PRO A 146 3.65 7.51 26.26
CA PRO A 146 2.93 7.40 27.52
C PRO A 146 1.71 6.47 27.51
N ASN A 147 1.05 6.34 26.36
CA ASN A 147 -0.21 5.62 26.22
C ASN A 147 -0.07 4.30 25.44
N CYS A 148 1.13 3.96 24.95
CA CYS A 148 1.31 2.75 24.15
C CYS A 148 1.65 1.54 25.04
N GLU A 149 1.00 0.43 24.76
CA GLU A 149 1.19 -0.84 25.43
C GLU A 149 2.03 -1.81 24.58
N PRO A 150 2.60 -2.87 25.17
CA PRO A 150 3.32 -3.90 24.41
C PRO A 150 2.52 -4.52 23.25
N LYS A 151 1.19 -4.56 23.35
CA LYS A 151 0.30 -5.09 22.31
C LYS A 151 0.28 -4.23 21.03
N ASP A 152 0.60 -2.94 21.12
CA ASP A 152 0.53 -1.99 20.00
C ASP A 152 1.75 -2.08 19.07
N VAL A 153 2.81 -2.77 19.50
CA VAL A 153 4.04 -2.97 18.73
C VAL A 153 3.77 -3.73 17.43
N GLN A 154 2.92 -4.77 17.46
CA GLN A 154 2.64 -5.56 16.26
C GLN A 154 1.80 -4.78 15.24
N PRO A 155 0.69 -4.12 15.61
CA PRO A 155 0.01 -3.17 14.74
C PRO A 155 0.95 -2.11 14.17
N PHE A 156 1.83 -1.53 14.98
CA PHE A 156 2.78 -0.52 14.53
C PHE A 156 3.76 -1.07 13.49
N ARG A 157 4.32 -2.27 13.71
CA ARG A 157 5.20 -2.90 12.72
C ARG A 157 4.50 -3.12 11.39
N ARG A 158 3.27 -3.65 11.39
CA ARG A 158 2.47 -3.83 10.17
C ARG A 158 2.27 -2.50 9.44
N TRP A 159 1.97 -1.45 10.20
CA TRP A 159 1.84 -0.09 9.67
C TRP A 159 3.13 0.42 9.01
N ILE A 160 4.30 0.21 9.64
CA ILE A 160 5.60 0.56 9.04
C ILE A 160 5.89 -0.25 7.76
N PHE A 161 5.55 -1.54 7.73
CA PHE A 161 5.69 -2.35 6.51
C PHE A 161 4.79 -1.85 5.38
N ALA A 162 3.57 -1.38 5.68
CA ALA A 162 2.68 -0.80 4.69
C ALA A 162 3.22 0.52 4.13
N TYR A 163 3.84 1.38 4.95
CA TYR A 163 4.55 2.56 4.43
C TYR A 163 5.73 2.21 3.53
N ARG A 164 6.49 1.18 3.88
CA ARG A 164 7.53 0.69 2.97
C ARG A 164 6.93 0.22 1.65
N ALA A 165 5.82 -0.53 1.70
CA ALA A 165 5.14 -0.98 0.50
C ALA A 165 4.66 0.20 -0.36
N LYS A 166 4.09 1.26 0.26
CA LYS A 166 3.73 2.53 -0.39
C LYS A 166 4.93 3.09 -1.18
N CYS A 167 6.07 3.28 -0.51
CA CYS A 167 7.30 3.81 -1.13
C CYS A 167 7.80 2.94 -2.30
N LEU A 168 7.78 1.61 -2.16
CA LEU A 168 8.18 0.71 -3.25
C LEU A 168 7.22 0.75 -4.44
N MET A 169 5.91 0.82 -4.18
CA MET A 169 4.90 0.93 -5.23
C MET A 169 5.03 2.26 -5.97
N GLU A 170 5.32 3.36 -5.28
CA GLU A 170 5.56 4.66 -5.89
C GLU A 170 6.78 4.62 -6.84
N HIS A 171 7.91 4.06 -6.39
CA HIS A 171 9.06 3.89 -7.27
C HIS A 171 8.75 3.01 -8.48
N GLN A 172 8.07 1.89 -8.29
CA GLN A 172 7.70 1.02 -9.40
C GLN A 172 6.73 1.75 -10.35
N PHE A 173 5.78 2.50 -9.82
CA PHE A 173 4.83 3.29 -10.62
C PHE A 173 5.55 4.29 -11.53
N VAL A 174 6.53 5.03 -11.00
CA VAL A 174 7.35 5.96 -11.79
C VAL A 174 8.10 5.24 -12.92
N LEU A 175 8.57 4.02 -12.70
CA LEU A 175 9.22 3.22 -13.75
C LEU A 175 8.20 2.77 -14.81
N GLU A 176 7.02 2.31 -14.41
CA GLU A 176 5.98 1.86 -15.35
C GLU A 176 5.40 3.02 -16.18
N ILE A 177 5.21 4.19 -15.58
CA ILE A 177 4.80 5.41 -16.31
C ILE A 177 5.79 5.70 -17.45
N LYS A 178 7.10 5.57 -17.19
CA LYS A 178 8.13 5.74 -18.22
C LYS A 178 8.14 4.62 -19.25
N ASN A 179 8.02 3.37 -18.81
CA ASN A 179 8.04 2.19 -19.69
C ASN A 179 6.90 2.21 -20.71
N TYR A 180 5.73 2.71 -20.32
CA TYR A 180 4.55 2.82 -21.19
C TYR A 180 4.32 4.21 -21.76
N GLU A 181 5.27 5.13 -21.58
CA GLU A 181 5.22 6.52 -22.09
C GLU A 181 3.92 7.25 -21.70
N ILE A 182 3.41 6.98 -20.49
CA ILE A 182 2.17 7.58 -19.99
C ILE A 182 2.40 9.06 -19.72
N ASN A 183 1.57 9.92 -20.30
CA ASN A 183 1.52 11.34 -20.02
C ASN A 183 0.70 11.57 -18.74
N ALA A 184 1.40 11.76 -17.62
CA ALA A 184 0.79 11.91 -16.30
C ALA A 184 0.34 13.33 -15.95
N GLY A 185 0.59 14.33 -16.82
CA GLY A 185 0.23 15.73 -16.60
C GLY A 185 1.18 16.49 -15.68
#